data_AF-A0A960JPJ9-F1
#
_entry.id   AF-A0A960JPJ9-F1
#
_cell.length_a   1.000
_cell.length_b   1.000
_cell.length_c   1.000
_cell.angle_alpha   90.00
_cell.angle_beta   90.00
_cell.angle_gamma   90.00
#
_symmetry.space_group_name_H-M   'P 1'
#
loop_
_entity.id
_entity.type
_entity.pdbx_description
1 polymer ?
#
loop_
_entity_poly.entity_id
_entity_poly.type
_entity_poly.pdbx_seq_one_letter_code
_entity_poly.pdbx_strand_id
1 'polypeptide(L)' 'MAGTTNNQQLIDWVEEWREIFQPDAVEWCDGSKEEYDRLAQLLVDQGIFTRLSEAKRPNSYLALSDPDDVARVE' A
#
# COMPACT_ATOMS: atom_id res chain seq x y z
N MET A 1 7.04 14.09 1.50
CA MET A 1 8.14 14.07 0.50
C MET A 1 8.48 12.61 0.41
N ALA A 2 8.34 11.99 -0.77
CA ALA A 2 8.57 10.55 -0.96
C ALA A 2 9.81 10.09 -0.20
N GLY A 3 9.75 8.91 0.44
CA GLY A 3 10.85 8.42 1.26
C GLY A 3 12.11 8.28 0.40
N THR A 4 13.09 9.17 0.54
CA THR A 4 14.35 9.06 -0.21
C THR A 4 15.41 8.40 0.65
N THR A 5 16.17 7.49 0.06
CA THR A 5 17.34 6.88 0.69
C THR A 5 18.61 7.25 -0.10
N ASN A 6 19.73 7.35 0.61
CA ASN A 6 21.07 7.47 0.00
C ASN A 6 21.85 6.15 0.13
N ASN A 7 21.22 5.07 0.60
CA ASN A 7 21.86 3.77 0.70
C ASN A 7 21.91 3.10 -0.67
N GLN A 8 23.10 3.11 -1.30
CA GLN A 8 23.29 2.57 -2.63
C GLN A 8 22.92 1.08 -2.74
N GLN A 9 23.22 0.27 -1.72
CA GLN A 9 22.89 -1.16 -1.74
C GLN A 9 21.38 -1.40 -1.83
N LEU A 10 20.59 -0.55 -1.15
CA LEU A 10 19.13 -0.63 -1.20
C LEU A 10 18.59 -0.18 -2.57
N ILE A 11 19.18 0.87 -3.16
CA ILE A 11 18.79 1.36 -4.48
C ILE A 11 19.07 0.29 -5.55
N ASP A 12 20.26 -0.29 -5.55
CA ASP A 12 20.66 -1.32 -6.52
C ASP A 12 19.74 -2.54 -6.43
N TRP A 13 19.36 -2.95 -5.21
CA TRP A 13 18.42 -4.06 -4.98
C TRP A 13 17.01 -3.76 -5.50
N VAL A 14 16.50 -2.54 -5.34
CA VAL A 14 15.20 -2.15 -5.91
C VAL A 14 15.23 -2.17 -7.42
N GLU A 15 16.29 -1.68 -8.05
CA GLU A 15 16.43 -1.71 -9.52
C GLU A 15 16.51 -3.13 -10.07
N GLU A 16 17.21 -4.05 -9.39
CA GLU A 16 17.23 -5.48 -9.76
C GLU A 16 15.81 -6.07 -9.87
N TRP A 17 14.95 -5.83 -8.86
CA TRP A 17 13.58 -6.33 -8.89
C TRP A 17 12.67 -5.57 -9.86
N ARG A 18 12.93 -4.28 -10.08
CA ARG A 18 12.19 -3.48 -11.06
C ARG A 18 12.41 -4.03 -12.48
N GLU A 19 13.63 -4.45 -12.83
CA GLU A 19 13.91 -5.08 -14.13
C GLU A 19 13.15 -6.39 -14.32
N ILE A 20 12.95 -7.16 -13.24
CA ILE A 20 12.26 -8.45 -13.26
C ILE A 20 10.73 -8.28 -13.32
N PHE A 21 10.16 -7.51 -12.39
CA PHE A 21 8.70 -7.36 -12.25
C PHE A 21 8.10 -6.35 -13.22
N GLN A 22 8.93 -5.45 -13.77
CA GLN A 22 8.52 -4.41 -14.72
C GLN A 22 7.26 -3.64 -14.29
N PRO A 23 7.20 -3.10 -13.06
CA PRO A 23 6.03 -2.38 -12.59
C PRO A 23 5.85 -1.07 -13.37
N ASP A 24 4.59 -0.60 -13.47
CA ASP A 24 4.29 0.69 -14.09
C ASP A 24 4.98 1.86 -13.36
N ALA A 25 5.11 1.76 -12.04
CA ALA A 25 5.78 2.75 -11.20
C ALA A 25 6.36 2.11 -9.94
N VAL A 26 7.42 2.72 -9.40
CA VAL A 26 7.98 2.43 -8.07
C VAL A 26 7.73 3.66 -7.20
N GLU A 27 7.02 3.47 -6.08
CA GLU A 27 6.76 4.52 -5.10
C GLU A 27 7.45 4.20 -3.78
N TRP A 28 8.18 5.18 -3.22
CA TRP A 28 8.80 5.07 -1.90
C TRP A 28 7.90 5.65 -0.82
N CYS A 29 7.38 4.79 0.05
CA CYS A 29 6.46 5.21 1.11
C CYS A 29 7.15 6.11 2.15
N ASP A 30 6.57 7.27 2.42
CA ASP A 30 7.05 8.22 3.44
C ASP A 30 6.32 8.11 4.79
N GLY A 31 5.21 7.37 4.84
CA GLY A 31 4.43 7.12 6.05
C GLY A 31 3.64 8.34 6.54
N SER A 32 3.53 9.39 5.73
CA SER A 32 2.76 10.59 6.06
C SER A 32 1.26 10.31 6.11
N LYS A 33 0.52 11.22 6.76
CA LYS A 33 -0.94 11.14 6.79
C LYS A 33 -1.52 11.31 5.38
N GLU A 34 -0.95 12.19 4.58
CA GLU A 34 -1.37 12.46 3.22
C GLU A 34 -1.20 11.21 2.34
N GLU A 35 -0.10 10.48 2.52
CA GLU A 35 0.12 9.20 1.86
C GLU A 35 -0.93 8.16 2.28
N TYR A 36 -1.16 8.03 3.59
CA TYR A 36 -2.17 7.12 4.11
C TYR A 36 -3.55 7.42 3.54
N ASP A 37 -3.98 8.69 3.57
CA ASP A 37 -5.30 9.11 3.10
C ASP A 37 -5.44 8.86 1.58
N ARG A 38 -4.38 9.11 0.79
CA ARG A 38 -4.34 8.81 -0.66
C ARG A 38 -4.47 7.32 -0.94
N LEU A 39 -3.69 6.48 -0.26
CA LEU A 39 -3.70 5.03 -0.47
C LEU A 39 -5.03 4.41 -0.01
N ALA A 40 -5.56 4.85 1.14
CA ALA A 40 -6.85 4.39 1.62
C ALA A 40 -7.98 4.75 0.63
N GLN A 41 -7.95 5.95 0.05
CA GLN A 41 -8.92 6.35 -0.96
C GLN A 41 -8.78 5.52 -2.25
N LEU A 42 -7.56 5.27 -2.72
CA LEU A 42 -7.30 4.41 -3.87
C LEU A 42 -7.93 3.00 -3.68
N LEU A 43 -7.77 2.42 -2.48
CA LEU A 43 -8.35 1.10 -2.17
C LEU A 43 -9.88 1.14 -2.09
N VAL A 44 -10.47 2.25 -1.64
CA VAL A 44 -11.92 2.44 -1.68
C VAL A 44 -12.42 2.54 -3.13
N ASP A 45 -11.72 3.32 -3.97
CA ASP A 45 -12.09 3.51 -5.37
C ASP A 45 -11.99 2.21 -6.18
N GLN A 46 -11.06 1.32 -5.81
CA GLN A 46 -10.92 -0.02 -6.39
C GLN A 46 -11.90 -1.06 -5.81
N GLY A 47 -12.69 -0.70 -4.79
CA GLY A 47 -13.64 -1.62 -4.14
C GLY A 47 -13.01 -2.63 -3.19
N ILE A 48 -11.72 -2.53 -2.91
CA ILE A 48 -11.00 -3.37 -1.93
C ILE A 48 -11.42 -2.97 -0.51
N PHE A 49 -11.52 -1.66 -0.26
CA PHE A 49 -11.97 -1.11 1.01
C PHE A 49 -13.41 -0.59 0.94
N THR A 50 -14.15 -0.81 2.03
CA THR A 50 -15.40 -0.11 2.32
C THR A 50 -15.19 0.83 3.50
N ARG A 51 -15.41 2.14 3.30
CA ARG A 51 -15.35 3.13 4.39
C ARG A 51 -16.45 2.85 5.42
N LEU A 52 -16.07 2.77 6.69
CA LEU A 52 -17.01 2.57 7.79
C LEU A 52 -17.67 3.89 8.20
N SER A 53 -18.74 3.78 8.99
CA SER A 53 -19.46 4.94 9.51
C SER A 53 -18.54 5.85 10.33
N GLU A 54 -18.26 7.06 9.83
CA GLU A 54 -17.40 8.05 10.50
C GLU A 54 -17.92 8.43 11.90
N ALA A 55 -19.25 8.43 12.11
CA ALA A 55 -19.85 8.70 13.41
C ALA A 55 -19.56 7.61 14.47
N LYS A 56 -19.24 6.39 14.04
CA LYS A 56 -18.98 5.24 14.93
C LYS A 56 -17.51 4.85 14.98
N ARG A 57 -16.85 4.89 13.83
CA ARG A 57 -15.48 4.43 13.60
C ARG A 57 -14.82 5.37 12.58
N PRO A 58 -14.38 6.54 13.04
CA PRO A 58 -13.73 7.52 12.16
C PRO A 58 -12.46 6.94 11.54
N ASN A 59 -12.17 7.32 10.29
CA ASN A 59 -11.01 6.87 9.54
C ASN A 59 -10.78 5.34 9.58
N SER A 60 -11.85 4.57 9.42
CA SER A 60 -11.82 3.11 9.48
C SER A 60 -12.39 2.47 8.22
N TYR A 61 -11.83 1.32 7.83
CA TYR A 61 -12.17 0.62 6.59
C TYR A 61 -12.39 -0.87 6.86
N LEU A 62 -13.25 -1.50 6.06
CA LEU A 62 -13.44 -2.95 6.00
C LEU A 62 -12.85 -3.47 4.70
N ALA A 63 -12.06 -4.55 4.80
CA ALA A 63 -11.58 -5.33 3.68
C ALA A 63 -12.03 -6.79 3.86
N LEU A 64 -12.43 -7.43 2.78
CA LEU A 64 -12.78 -8.85 2.75
C LEU A 64 -11.81 -9.53 1.77
N SER A 65 -10.95 -10.42 2.27
CA SER A 65 -10.00 -11.15 1.44
C SER A 65 -10.70 -12.25 0.64
N ASP A 66 -9.94 -12.83 -0.30
CA ASP A 66 -10.36 -14.03 -1.00
C ASP A 66 -10.54 -15.20 0.01
N PRO A 67 -11.59 -16.03 -0.08
CA PRO A 67 -11.78 -17.19 0.79
C PRO A 67 -10.60 -18.16 0.83
N ASP A 68 -9.78 -18.21 -0.22
CA ASP A 68 -8.61 -19.08 -0.32
C ASP A 68 -7.36 -18.47 0.37
N ASP A 69 -7.40 -17.19 0.76
CA ASP A 69 -6.32 -16.47 1.45
C ASP A 69 -6.84 -15.74 2.71
N VAL A 70 -7.07 -16.53 3.76
CA VAL A 70 -7.69 -16.06 5.02
C VAL A 70 -6.81 -16.29 6.26
N ALA A 71 -5.73 -17.05 6.11
CA ALA A 71 -4.86 -17.44 7.20
C ALA A 71 -3.44 -17.71 6.70
N ARG A 72 -2.49 -17.78 7.63
CA ARG A 72 -1.09 -18.11 7.34
C ARG A 72 -0.98 -19.52 6.75
N VAL A 73 -0.08 -19.68 5.79
CA VAL A 73 0.37 -20.99 5.28
C VAL A 73 1.65 -21.39 6.01
N GLU A 74 1.65 -22.56 6.66
CA GLU A 74 2.77 -23.12 7.45
C GLU A 74 3.74 -23.99 6.62
#